data_AF-A0A089L7G3-F1
#
_entry.id   AF-A0A089L7G3-F1
#
_cell.length_a   1.000
_cell.length_b   1.000
_cell.length_c   1.000
_cell.angle_alpha   90.00
_cell.angle_beta   90.00
_cell.angle_gamma   90.00
#
_symmetry.space_group_name_H-M   'P 1'
#
loop_
_entity.id
_entity.type
_entity.pdbx_description
1 polymer ?
#
loop_
_entity_poly.entity_id
_entity_poly.type
_entity_poly.pdbx_seq_one_letter_code
_entity_poly.pdbx_strand_id
1 'polypeptide(L)'
;MSPFRSSTGLPDNIAAALCYFFPFIGAIVFLALEKRSRFVLFHSLQSLIAFGALMVAHVLSGFIPFLGPVVAALLSLLGFAIWLLMIYHALGGRWFKLPWAGQIAESQLRQL
;
A
#
# COMPACT_ATOMS: atom_id res chain seq x y z
N MET A 1 -6.22 -0.27 23.56
CA MET A 1 -6.65 0.75 22.58
C MET A 1 -5.55 1.80 22.52
N SER A 2 -4.91 2.00 21.37
CA SER A 2 -3.81 2.98 21.27
C SER A 2 -4.35 4.39 21.55
N PRO A 3 -3.71 5.19 22.42
CA PRO A 3 -4.16 6.56 22.73
C PRO A 3 -4.00 7.53 21.54
N PHE A 4 -3.32 7.10 20.48
CA PHE A 4 -3.13 7.86 19.26
C PHE A 4 -4.25 7.55 18.26
N ARG A 5 -5.04 8.59 17.97
CA ARG A 5 -5.98 8.61 16.85
C ARG A 5 -5.35 9.37 15.70
N SER A 6 -5.45 8.78 14.52
CA SER A 6 -5.13 9.39 13.24
C SER A 6 -5.99 10.65 13.01
N SER A 7 -5.61 11.52 12.07
CA SER A 7 -6.41 12.71 11.71
C SER A 7 -7.82 12.36 11.22
N THR A 8 -8.04 11.12 10.77
CA THR A 8 -9.37 10.60 10.39
C THR A 8 -10.23 10.19 11.60
N GLY A 9 -9.71 10.26 12.83
CA GLY A 9 -10.40 9.85 14.06
C GLY A 9 -10.42 8.33 14.29
N LEU A 10 -9.90 7.55 13.35
CA LEU A 10 -9.75 6.10 13.44
C LEU A 10 -8.48 5.71 14.21
N PRO A 11 -8.46 4.52 14.83
CA PRO A 11 -7.21 3.91 15.30
C PRO A 11 -6.23 3.75 14.13
N ASP A 12 -4.95 4.08 14.38
CA ASP A 12 -3.90 4.10 13.36
C ASP A 12 -3.77 2.78 12.59
N ASN A 13 -3.88 1.64 13.27
CA ASN A 13 -3.82 0.31 12.65
C ASN A 13 -5.00 0.03 11.71
N ILE A 14 -6.19 0.54 12.05
CA ILE A 14 -7.38 0.41 11.20
C ILE A 14 -7.26 1.35 10.00
N ALA A 15 -6.90 2.62 10.22
CA ALA A 15 -6.70 3.59 9.15
C ALA A 15 -5.63 3.13 8.14
N ALA A 16 -4.50 2.62 8.63
CA ALA A 16 -3.44 2.07 7.78
C ALA A 16 -3.86 0.80 7.02
N ALA A 17 -4.72 -0.04 7.59
CA ALA A 17 -5.26 -1.18 6.86
C ALA A 17 -6.22 -0.72 5.75
N LEU A 18 -7.07 0.27 6.04
CA LEU A 18 -8.04 0.82 5.10
C LEU A 18 -7.40 1.50 3.89
N CYS A 19 -6.19 2.05 4.00
CA CYS A 19 -5.49 2.62 2.84
C CYS A 19 -5.11 1.59 1.77
N TYR A 20 -5.16 0.28 2.10
CA TYR A 20 -4.96 -0.81 1.15
C TYR A 20 -6.26 -1.25 0.46
N PHE A 21 -7.42 -0.81 0.93
CA PHE A 21 -8.70 -1.09 0.30
C PHE A 21 -9.00 -0.03 -0.76
N PHE A 22 -9.51 -0.47 -1.91
CA PHE A 22 -9.61 0.33 -3.13
C PHE A 22 -8.23 0.83 -3.60
N PRO A 23 -7.50 0.01 -4.36
CA PRO A 23 -6.18 0.37 -4.88
C PRO A 23 -6.18 1.79 -5.45
N PHE A 24 -5.14 2.56 -5.14
CA PHE A 24 -5.02 4.00 -5.40
C PHE A 24 -5.96 4.91 -4.62
N ILE A 25 -7.28 4.67 -4.63
CA ILE A 25 -8.26 5.57 -4.00
C ILE A 25 -8.02 5.65 -2.49
N GLY A 26 -7.96 4.50 -1.80
CA GLY A 26 -7.72 4.47 -0.36
C GLY A 26 -6.39 5.13 0.01
N ALA A 27 -5.33 4.79 -0.71
CA ALA A 27 -4.00 5.38 -0.51
C ALA A 27 -4.01 6.90 -0.66
N ILE A 28 -4.57 7.43 -1.75
CA ILE A 28 -4.62 8.87 -2.02
C ILE A 28 -5.46 9.60 -0.98
N VAL A 29 -6.62 9.05 -0.61
CA VAL A 29 -7.50 9.64 0.40
C VAL A 29 -6.77 9.76 1.74
N PHE A 30 -6.11 8.71 2.21
CA PHE A 30 -5.37 8.77 3.47
C PHE A 30 -4.13 9.67 3.38
N LEU A 31 -3.43 9.75 2.25
CA LEU A 31 -2.35 10.74 2.08
C LEU A 31 -2.86 12.19 2.15
N ALA A 32 -4.05 12.44 1.59
CA ALA A 32 -4.65 13.77 1.61
C ALA A 32 -5.17 14.15 3.01
N LEU A 33 -5.87 13.24 3.69
CA LEU A 33 -6.57 13.52 4.94
C LEU A 33 -5.68 13.33 6.19
N GLU A 34 -4.73 12.40 6.14
CA GLU A 34 -3.88 12.13 7.30
C GLU A 34 -2.79 13.20 7.46
N LYS A 35 -2.62 13.69 8.70
CA LYS A 35 -1.59 14.71 9.03
C LYS A 35 -0.81 14.41 10.30
N ARG A 36 -1.27 13.47 11.14
CA ARG A 36 -0.69 13.24 12.48
C ARG A 36 0.03 11.90 12.57
N SER A 37 -0.56 10.86 12.01
CA SER A 37 -0.01 9.50 12.10
C SER A 37 0.97 9.23 10.97
N ARG A 38 2.27 9.23 11.32
CA ARG A 38 3.33 8.78 10.39
C ARG A 38 3.13 7.32 9.98
N PHE A 39 2.50 6.50 10.82
CA PHE A 39 2.19 5.09 10.51
C PHE A 39 1.18 4.97 9.37
N VAL A 40 0.07 5.70 9.45
CA VAL A 40 -0.95 5.73 8.39
C VAL A 40 -0.37 6.33 7.11
N LEU A 41 0.42 7.41 7.20
CA LEU A 41 1.09 7.99 6.03
C LEU A 41 2.06 7.02 5.36
N PHE A 42 2.85 6.27 6.14
CA PHE A 42 3.75 5.24 5.62
C PHE A 42 3.02 4.15 4.83
N HIS A 43 1.98 3.56 5.43
CA HIS A 43 1.20 2.51 4.78
C HIS A 43 0.49 3.02 3.52
N SER A 44 0.05 4.29 3.53
CA SER A 44 -0.58 4.94 2.38
C SER A 44 0.42 5.20 1.25
N LEU A 45 1.63 5.69 1.55
CA LEU A 45 2.71 5.84 0.56
C LEU A 45 3.10 4.47 -0.01
N GLN A 46 3.32 3.47 0.85
CA GLN A 46 3.67 2.12 0.41
C GLN A 46 2.58 1.51 -0.47
N SER A 47 1.30 1.71 -0.13
CA SER A 47 0.15 1.29 -0.94
C SER A 47 0.20 1.89 -2.33
N LEU A 48 0.36 3.22 -2.40
CA LEU A 48 0.40 3.95 -3.67
C LEU A 48 1.53 3.47 -4.58
N ILE A 49 2.73 3.30 -4.02
CA ILE A 49 3.92 2.87 -4.75
C ILE A 49 3.79 1.40 -5.21
N ALA A 50 3.38 0.50 -4.31
CA ALA A 50 3.28 -0.93 -4.61
C ALA A 50 2.22 -1.21 -5.68
N PHE A 51 1.02 -0.62 -5.54
CA PHE A 51 -0.04 -0.78 -6.55
C PHE A 51 0.27 -0.05 -7.85
N GLY A 52 0.94 1.10 -7.79
CA GLY A 52 1.47 1.78 -8.98
C GLY A 52 2.41 0.89 -9.79
N ALA A 53 3.38 0.25 -9.12
CA ALA A 53 4.30 -0.69 -9.75
C ALA A 53 3.59 -1.92 -10.32
N LEU A 54 2.64 -2.51 -9.57
CA LEU A 54 1.82 -3.64 -10.03
C LEU A 54 0.98 -3.29 -11.27
N MET A 55 0.41 -2.09 -11.32
CA MET A 55 -0.34 -1.59 -12.46
C MET A 55 0.56 -1.48 -13.70
N VAL A 56 1.73 -0.84 -13.56
CA VAL A 56 2.70 -0.73 -14.66
C VAL A 56 3.11 -2.13 -15.15
N ALA A 57 3.40 -3.06 -14.24
CA ALA A 57 3.76 -4.43 -14.60
C ALA A 57 2.64 -5.15 -15.37
N HIS A 58 1.37 -4.98 -14.97
CA HIS A 58 0.22 -5.52 -15.72
C HIS A 58 0.12 -4.91 -17.11
N VAL A 59 0.24 -3.59 -17.23
CA VAL A 59 0.23 -2.91 -18.54
C VAL A 59 1.35 -3.44 -19.44
N LEU A 60 2.56 -3.57 -18.90
CA LEU A 60 3.72 -4.11 -19.64
C LEU A 60 3.51 -5.57 -20.08
N SER A 61 2.87 -6.40 -19.24
CA SER A 61 2.57 -7.79 -19.59
C SER A 61 1.64 -7.92 -20.81
N GLY A 62 0.75 -6.93 -21.03
CA GLY A 62 -0.17 -6.93 -22.17
C GLY A 62 0.51 -6.79 -23.53
N PHE A 63 1.77 -6.32 -23.56
CA PHE A 63 2.55 -6.21 -24.80
C PHE A 63 3.30 -7.50 -25.17
N ILE A 64 3.24 -8.55 -24.34
CA ILE A 64 3.92 -9.83 -24.61
C ILE A 64 2.93 -10.78 -25.28
N PRO A 65 3.07 -11.10 -26.59
CA PRO A 65 2.17 -12.02 -27.26
C PRO A 65 2.23 -13.42 -26.65
N PHE A 66 1.08 -14.08 -26.51
CA PHE A 66 0.90 -15.44 -25.97
C PHE A 66 1.28 -15.64 -24.48
N LEU A 67 2.38 -15.06 -24.00
CA LEU A 67 2.84 -15.17 -22.61
C LEU A 67 2.26 -14.10 -21.68
N GLY A 68 1.81 -12.97 -22.22
CA GLY A 68 1.25 -11.86 -21.45
C GLY A 68 0.15 -12.28 -20.44
N PRO A 69 -0.85 -13.08 -20.84
CA PRO A 69 -1.88 -13.56 -19.92
C PRO A 69 -1.33 -14.41 -18.76
N VAL A 70 -0.32 -15.24 -19.01
CA VAL A 70 0.31 -16.06 -17.97
C VAL A 70 1.08 -15.17 -16.98
N VAL A 71 1.83 -14.20 -17.49
CA VAL A 71 2.54 -13.21 -16.65
C VAL A 71 1.55 -12.40 -15.82
N ALA A 72 0.47 -11.91 -16.43
CA ALA A 72 -0.59 -11.16 -15.73
C ALA A 72 -1.24 -11.98 -14.61
N ALA A 73 -1.53 -13.27 -14.85
CA ALA A 73 -2.08 -14.15 -13.83
C ALA A 73 -1.13 -14.34 -12.64
N LEU A 74 0.16 -14.54 -12.89
CA LEU A 74 1.18 -14.63 -11.84
C LEU A 74 1.32 -13.33 -11.06
N LEU A 75 1.33 -12.17 -11.75
CA LEU A 75 1.36 -10.85 -11.12
C LEU A 75 0.11 -10.61 -10.26
N SER A 76 -1.07 -11.04 -10.71
CA SER A 76 -2.32 -10.96 -9.95
C SER A 76 -2.23 -11.78 -8.66
N LEU A 77 -1.74 -13.03 -8.74
CA LEU A 77 -1.58 -13.89 -7.57
C LEU A 77 -0.57 -13.33 -6.57
N LEU A 78 0.58 -12.87 -7.06
CA LEU A 78 1.60 -12.23 -6.24
C LEU A 78 1.07 -10.94 -5.60
N GLY A 79 0.39 -10.10 -6.37
CA GLY A 79 -0.21 -8.85 -5.90
C GLY A 79 -1.26 -9.10 -4.81
N PHE A 80 -2.08 -10.14 -4.97
CA PHE A 80 -3.06 -10.55 -3.96
C PHE A 80 -2.39 -11.02 -2.67
N ALA A 81 -1.34 -11.83 -2.76
CA ALA A 81 -0.57 -12.27 -1.59
C ALA A 81 0.09 -11.10 -0.85
N ILE A 82 0.72 -10.18 -1.59
CA ILE A 82 1.33 -8.96 -1.05
C ILE A 82 0.27 -8.10 -0.35
N TRP A 83 -0.91 -7.92 -0.97
CA TRP A 83 -2.01 -7.16 -0.41
C TRP A 83 -2.48 -7.70 0.94
N LEU A 84 -2.70 -9.02 1.04
CA LEU A 84 -3.08 -9.66 2.29
C LEU A 84 -2.01 -9.51 3.38
N LEU A 85 -0.74 -9.67 3.03
CA LEU A 85 0.38 -9.48 3.96
C LEU A 85 0.42 -8.04 4.50
N MET A 86 0.28 -7.05 3.63
CA MET A 86 0.25 -5.65 4.05
C MET A 86 -0.90 -5.34 5.01
N ILE A 87 -2.12 -5.81 4.70
CA ILE A 87 -3.29 -5.65 5.58
C ILE A 87 -3.04 -6.34 6.93
N TYR A 88 -2.61 -7.59 6.92
CA TYR A 88 -2.38 -8.38 8.13
C TYR A 88 -1.38 -7.69 9.07
N HIS A 89 -0.28 -7.17 8.53
CA HIS A 89 0.71 -6.45 9.31
C HIS A 89 0.23 -5.07 9.77
N ALA A 90 -0.49 -4.32 8.92
CA ALA A 90 -1.03 -3.02 9.28
C ALA A 90 -2.06 -3.11 10.42
N LEU A 91 -2.98 -4.09 10.35
CA LEU A 91 -3.95 -4.37 11.42
C LEU A 91 -3.25 -4.73 12.75
N GLY A 92 -2.13 -5.45 12.67
CA GLY A 92 -1.27 -5.76 13.81
C GLY A 92 -0.42 -4.59 14.32
N GLY A 93 -0.52 -3.39 13.73
CA GLY A 93 0.26 -2.21 14.10
C GLY A 93 1.75 -2.31 13.76
N ARG A 94 2.12 -3.18 12.82
CA ARG A 94 3.53 -3.43 12.45
C ARG A 94 3.90 -2.64 11.20
N TRP A 95 5.06 -1.98 11.25
CA TRP A 95 5.69 -1.30 10.13
C TRP A 95 6.30 -2.30 9.14
N PHE A 96 5.44 -3.07 8.47
CA PHE A 96 5.90 -4.03 7.46
C PHE A 96 6.32 -3.30 6.18
N LYS A 97 7.62 -3.34 5.92
CA LYS A 97 8.26 -2.68 4.78
C LYS A 97 8.41 -3.66 3.64
N LEU A 98 7.73 -3.40 2.52
CA LEU A 98 7.98 -4.14 1.29
C LEU A 98 9.38 -3.79 0.74
N PRO A 99 10.07 -4.75 0.10
CA PRO A 99 11.29 -4.45 -0.65
C PRO A 99 10.99 -3.35 -1.69
N TRP A 100 11.91 -2.41 -1.87
CA TRP A 100 11.76 -1.22 -2.70
C TRP A 100 10.62 -0.26 -2.27
N ALA A 101 9.36 -0.67 -2.36
CA ALA A 101 8.20 0.20 -2.09
C ALA A 101 8.19 0.74 -0.65
N GLY A 102 8.53 -0.09 0.34
CA GLY A 102 8.61 0.35 1.73
C GLY A 102 9.80 1.28 1.99
N GLN A 103 10.92 1.08 1.31
CA GLN A 103 12.10 1.96 1.42
C GLN A 103 11.82 3.34 0.81
N ILE A 104 11.15 3.38 -0.35
CA ILE A 104 10.72 4.62 -0.98
C ILE A 104 9.65 5.31 -0.13
N ALA A 105 8.68 4.57 0.40
CA ALA A 105 7.68 5.13 1.29
C ALA A 105 8.30 5.77 2.54
N GLU A 106 9.29 5.10 3.14
CA GLU A 106 10.00 5.63 4.30
C GLU A 106 10.85 6.87 3.95
N SER A 107 11.48 6.91 2.78
CA SER A 107 12.26 8.08 2.35
C SER A 107 11.38 9.30 2.10
N GLN A 108 10.24 9.11 1.44
CA GLN A 108 9.23 10.15 1.23
C GLN A 108 8.62 10.63 2.54
N LEU A 109 8.33 9.71 3.47
CA LEU A 109 7.80 10.05 4.78
C LEU A 109 8.75 10.95 5.59
N ARG A 110 10.07 10.85 5.40
CA ARG A 110 11.03 11.74 6.07
C ARG A 110 10.98 13.18 5.56
N GLN A 111 10.45 13.39 4.35
CA GLN A 111 10.31 14.71 3.73
C GLN A 111 8.95 15.36 4.04
N LEU A 112 8.01 14.59 4.59
CA LEU A 112 6.72 15.04 5.14
C LEU A 112 6.83 15.32 6.64
#